data_AF-A0A5N3PHR3-F1
#
_entry.id   AF-A0A5N3PHR3-F1
#
_cell.length_a   1.000
_cell.length_b   1.000
_cell.length_c   1.000
_cell.angle_alpha   90.00
_cell.angle_beta   90.00
_cell.angle_gamma   90.00
#
_symmetry.space_group_name_H-M   'P 1'
#
loop_
_entity.id
_entity.type
_entity.pdbx_description
1 polymer ?
#
loop_
_entity_poly.entity_id
_entity_poly.type
_entity_poly.pdbx_seq_one_letter_code
_entity_poly.pdbx_strand_id
1 'polypeptide(L)' 'MVLIATEVFGVALAGGWAIAGLFELGSTVGYILMGLFSLFAAYVMTMVWRVCTRVEPITQRA' A
#
# COMPACT_ATOMS: atom_id res chain seq x y z
N MET A 1 5.03 -11.18 -5.75
CA MET A 1 4.08 -10.37 -4.93
C MET A 1 4.76 -9.66 -3.77
N VAL A 2 5.72 -10.28 -3.08
CA VAL A 2 6.43 -9.63 -1.95
C VAL A 2 7.15 -8.34 -2.37
N LEU A 3 7.93 -8.35 -3.46
CA LEU A 3 8.62 -7.15 -3.94
C LEU A 3 7.66 -5.98 -4.22
N ILE A 4 6.65 -6.21 -5.05
CA ILE A 4 5.61 -5.20 -5.39
C ILE A 4 4.92 -4.69 -4.12
N ALA A 5 4.58 -5.58 -3.18
CA ALA A 5 3.98 -5.17 -1.92
C ALA A 5 4.92 -4.24 -1.14
N THR A 6 6.17 -4.63 -0.94
CA THR A 6 7.14 -3.83 -0.20
C THR A 6 7.35 -2.45 -0.84
N GLU A 7 7.43 -2.38 -2.17
CA GLU A 7 7.58 -1.11 -2.89
C GLU A 7 6.34 -0.22 -2.73
N VAL A 8 5.14 -0.76 -2.94
CA VAL A 8 3.88 -0.01 -2.85
C VAL A 8 3.65 0.50 -1.42
N PHE A 9 3.88 -0.34 -0.40
CA PHE A 9 3.77 0.07 0.99
C PHE A 9 4.88 1.04 1.41
N GLY A 10 6.10 0.85 0.93
CA GLY A 10 7.22 1.76 1.18
C GLY A 10 6.93 3.15 0.64
N VAL A 11 6.45 3.26 -0.60
CA VAL A 11 6.04 4.54 -1.21
C VAL A 11 4.88 5.18 -0.46
N ALA A 12 3.88 4.39 -0.04
CA ALA A 12 2.75 4.90 0.72
C ALA A 12 3.16 5.51 2.07
N LEU A 13 4.02 4.82 2.82
CA LEU A 13 4.52 5.30 4.11
C LEU A 13 5.45 6.51 3.94
N ALA A 14 6.39 6.45 2.98
CA ALA A 14 7.29 7.56 2.69
C ALA A 14 6.53 8.81 2.21
N GLY A 15 5.50 8.63 1.38
CA GLY A 15 4.63 9.71 0.92
C GLY A 15 3.84 10.35 2.07
N GLY A 16 3.27 9.54 2.97
CA GLY A 16 2.56 10.03 4.16
C GLY A 16 3.50 10.82 5.08
N TRP A 17 4.71 10.32 5.30
CA TRP A 17 5.74 11.05 6.06
C TRP A 17 6.11 12.38 5.39
N ALA A 18 6.37 12.36 4.08
CA ALA A 18 6.82 13.53 3.34
C ALA A 18 5.77 14.64 3.33
N ILE A 19 4.50 14.31 3.06
CA ILE A 19 3.42 15.30 3.08
C ILE A 19 3.24 15.88 4.49
N ALA A 20 3.25 15.03 5.52
CA ALA A 20 3.11 15.51 6.90
C ALA A 20 4.24 16.47 7.31
N GLY A 21 5.47 16.19 6.88
CA GLY A 21 6.63 17.05 7.11
C GLY A 21 6.57 18.37 6.34
N LEU A 22 6.20 18.33 5.06
CA LEU A 22 6.16 19.54 4.20
C LEU A 22 5.14 20.58 4.66
N PHE A 23 4.04 20.15 5.27
CA PHE A 23 2.96 21.02 5.74
C PHE A 23 2.97 21.20 7.27
N GLU A 24 4.00 20.71 7.97
CA GLU A 24 4.17 20.82 9.43
C GLU A 24 2.94 20.37 10.26
N LEU A 25 2.17 19.36 9.81
CA LEU A 25 0.91 18.95 10.46
C LEU A 25 1.09 18.24 11.82
N GLY A 26 2.33 18.09 12.29
CA GLY A 26 2.64 17.37 13.52
C GLY A 26 2.54 15.85 13.40
N SER A 27 2.94 15.15 14.47
CA SER A 27 3.09 13.69 14.48
C SER A 27 1.76 12.95 14.37
N THR A 28 0.72 13.42 15.05
CA THR A 28 -0.61 12.76 15.02
C THR A 28 -1.18 12.69 13.61
N VAL A 29 -1.20 13.83 12.90
CA VAL A 29 -1.72 13.87 11.53
C VAL A 29 -0.80 13.11 10.58
N GLY A 30 0.52 13.14 10.80
CA GLY A 30 1.46 12.31 10.06
C GLY A 30 1.16 10.82 10.15
N TYR A 31 0.91 10.29 11.35
CA TYR A 31 0.54 8.89 11.51
C TYR A 31 -0.81 8.54 10.88
N ILE A 32 -1.79 9.45 10.95
CA ILE A 32 -3.09 9.27 10.27
C ILE A 32 -2.87 9.19 8.76
N LEU A 33 -2.05 10.08 8.19
CA LEU A 33 -1.79 10.10 6.75
C LEU A 33 -1.03 8.85 6.27
N MET A 34 -0.01 8.42 7.02
CA MET A 34 0.68 7.15 6.79
C MET A 34 -0.28 5.96 6.83
N GLY A 35 -1.19 5.94 7.82
CA GLY A 35 -2.20 4.88 7.96
C GLY A 35 -3.17 4.86 6.79
N LEU A 36 -3.68 6.03 6.37
CA LEU A 36 -4.57 6.19 5.22
C LEU A 36 -3.91 5.72 3.93
N PHE A 37 -2.67 6.14 3.67
CA PHE A 37 -1.94 5.72 2.47
C PHE A 37 -1.61 4.23 2.51
N SER A 38 -1.29 3.66 3.67
CA SER A 38 -1.07 2.22 3.83
C SER A 38 -2.34 1.42 3.57
N LEU A 39 -3.50 1.93 3.99
CA LEU A 39 -4.79 1.30 3.69
C LEU A 39 -5.09 1.33 2.18
N PHE A 40 -4.77 2.46 1.52
CA PHE A 40 -4.86 2.57 0.06
C PHE A 40 -3.91 1.59 -0.65
N ALA A 41 -2.67 1.47 -0.19
CA ALA A 41 -1.70 0.48 -0.68
C ALA A 41 -2.23 -0.95 -0.52
N ALA A 42 -2.83 -1.29 0.63
CA ALA A 42 -3.45 -2.58 0.85
C ALA A 42 -4.57 -2.85 -0.16
N TYR A 43 -5.44 -1.86 -0.41
CA TYR A 43 -6.49 -1.95 -1.43
C TYR A 43 -5.91 -2.24 -2.82
N VAL A 44 -4.92 -1.46 -3.27
CA VAL A 44 -4.22 -1.69 -4.55
C VAL A 44 -3.63 -3.09 -4.61
N MET A 45 -2.98 -3.55 -3.52
CA MET A 45 -2.42 -4.90 -3.46
C MET A 45 -3.49 -5.99 -3.59
N THR A 46 -4.68 -5.82 -3.03
CA THR A 46 -5.77 -6.79 -3.24
C THR A 46 -6.22 -6.82 -4.70
N MET A 47 -6.22 -5.68 -5.39
CA MET A 47 -6.56 -5.62 -6.81
C MET A 47 -5.51 -6.33 -7.66
N VAL A 48 -4.23 -6.02 -7.45
CA VAL A 48 -3.12 -6.68 -8.15
C VAL A 48 -3.14 -8.18 -7.91
N TRP A 49 -3.31 -8.61 -6.65
CA TRP A 49 -3.41 -10.02 -6.30
C TRP A 49 -4.52 -10.72 -7.07
N ARG A 50 -5.75 -10.16 -7.10
CA ARG A 50 -6.88 -10.72 -7.84
C ARG A 50 -6.61 -10.83 -9.35
N VAL A 51 -5.92 -9.86 -9.93
CA VAL A 51 -5.56 -9.90 -11.36
C VAL A 51 -4.55 -11.01 -11.62
N CYS A 52 -3.50 -11.10 -10.81
CA CYS A 52 -2.49 -12.14 -10.95
C CYS A 52 -3.08 -13.54 -10.75
N THR A 53 -3.91 -13.76 -9.73
CA THR A 53 -4.54 -15.07 -9.49
C THR A 53 -5.59 -15.45 -10.51
N ARG A 54 -6.14 -14.48 -11.27
CA ARG A 54 -7.02 -14.78 -12.41
C ARG A 54 -6.25 -15.27 -13.62
N VAL A 55 -5.07 -14.69 -13.88
CA VAL A 55 -4.21 -15.05 -15.02
C VAL A 55 -3.47 -16.36 -14.73
N GLU A 56 -2.96 -16.52 -13.52
CA GLU A 56 -2.28 -17.72 -13.06
C GLU A 56 -2.95 -18.23 -11.77
N PRO A 57 -3.97 -19.10 -11.91
CA PRO A 57 -4.72 -19.62 -10.77
C PRO A 57 -3.82 -20.43 -9.85
N ILE A 58 -3.63 -19.93 -8.62
CA ILE A 58 -2.85 -20.60 -7.57
C ILE A 58 -3.50 -21.95 -7.18
N THR A 59 -4.79 -22.12 -7.47
CA THR A 59 -5.51 -23.38 -7.30
C THR A 59 -5.99 -23.89 -8.66
N GLN A 60 -5.37 -24.96 -9.15
CA GLN A 60 -6.01 -25.84 -10.12
C GLN A 60 -7.15 -26.53 -9.37
N ARG A 61 -8.41 -26.19 -9.68
CA ARG A 61 -9.51 -27.08 -9.29
C ARG A 61 -9.33 -28.36 -10.12
N ALA A 62 -9.09 -29.47 -9.44
CA ALA A 62 -9.09 -30.81 -10.00
C ALA A 62 -10.46 -31.16 -10.59
#